data_AF-A0A024FUW3-F1
#
_entry.id   AF-A0A024FUW3-F1
#
_cell.length_a   1.000
_cell.length_b   1.000
_cell.length_c   1.000
_cell.angle_alpha   90.00
_cell.angle_beta   90.00
_cell.angle_gamma   90.00
#
_symmetry.space_group_name_H-M   'P 1'
#
loop_
_entity.id
_entity.type
_entity.pdbx_description
1 polymer ?
#
loop_
_entity_poly.entity_id
_entity_poly.type
_entity_poly.pdbx_seq_one_letter_code
_entity_poly.pdbx_strand_id
1 'polypeptide(L)'
;MATSSTASTATASTLAPPILSSPLKAPKDLRVAIVTTDWYDHIVDPLSDACRKELESNGVSAANIDLIKVPGAYELPFAASRLIETRRDSLHAVIVIGCMVKGVTMAYEFVSEAVAMGIMKLNVKTNTPVVLGLLTCPSEEEATRCAKKTGTCNGKACNHGTEWAHSAVELAHIRQKLAAKKCGDNCTCTNCTCDPCTCNKSS
;
A
#
# COMPACT_ATOMS: atom_id res chain seq x y z
N MET A 1 -53.10 32.82 -8.75
CA MET A 1 -52.70 31.43 -8.45
C MET A 1 -51.29 31.23 -8.97
N ALA A 2 -50.29 31.31 -8.08
CA ALA A 2 -48.89 31.10 -8.43
C ALA A 2 -48.51 29.66 -8.07
N THR A 3 -48.21 28.83 -9.07
CA THR A 3 -47.68 27.49 -8.85
C THR A 3 -46.16 27.55 -8.88
N SER A 4 -45.58 27.29 -7.72
CA SER A 4 -44.14 27.31 -7.44
C SER A 4 -43.45 26.12 -8.08
N SER A 5 -42.50 26.42 -8.97
CA SER A 5 -41.48 25.49 -9.47
C SER A 5 -40.48 25.20 -8.35
N THR A 6 -40.54 24.01 -7.76
CA THR A 6 -39.51 23.51 -6.83
C THR A 6 -38.33 22.97 -7.63
N ALA A 7 -37.31 23.82 -7.82
CA ALA A 7 -36.01 23.39 -8.31
C ALA A 7 -35.33 22.52 -7.24
N SER A 8 -35.20 21.22 -7.53
CA SER A 8 -34.37 20.30 -6.76
C SER A 8 -32.91 20.70 -6.95
N THR A 9 -32.29 21.25 -5.92
CA THR A 9 -30.86 21.53 -5.88
C THR A 9 -30.10 20.22 -5.76
N ALA A 10 -29.61 19.72 -6.89
CA ALA A 10 -28.59 18.68 -6.94
C ALA A 10 -27.32 19.20 -6.25
N THR A 11 -26.96 18.61 -5.11
CA THR A 11 -25.64 18.79 -4.51
C THR A 11 -24.61 18.12 -5.40
N ALA A 12 -23.84 18.94 -6.11
CA ALA A 12 -22.63 18.51 -6.79
C ALA A 12 -21.75 17.73 -5.80
N SER A 13 -21.52 16.44 -6.06
CA SER A 13 -20.55 15.62 -5.34
C SER A 13 -19.15 16.16 -5.65
N THR A 14 -18.71 17.14 -4.88
CA THR A 14 -17.36 17.68 -4.91
C THR A 14 -16.37 16.53 -4.73
N LEU A 15 -15.52 16.33 -5.74
CA LEU A 15 -14.32 15.48 -5.71
C LEU A 15 -13.31 16.04 -4.71
N ALA A 16 -13.69 16.15 -3.44
CA ALA A 16 -12.73 16.40 -2.39
C ALA A 16 -11.77 15.21 -2.36
N PRO A 17 -10.44 15.44 -2.37
CA PRO A 17 -9.48 14.36 -2.20
C PRO A 17 -9.86 13.57 -0.93
N PRO A 18 -9.72 12.24 -0.93
CA PRO A 18 -10.12 11.45 0.22
C PRO A 18 -9.28 11.85 1.43
N ILE A 19 -9.83 12.70 2.30
CA ILE A 19 -9.23 13.00 3.60
C ILE A 19 -9.41 11.73 4.44
N LEU A 20 -8.33 10.99 4.62
CA LEU A 20 -8.27 9.84 5.49
C LEU A 20 -7.78 10.31 6.86
N SER A 21 -8.53 10.02 7.92
CA SER A 21 -8.11 10.24 9.30
C SER A 21 -7.61 8.93 9.90
N SER A 22 -6.31 8.85 10.18
CA SER A 22 -5.67 7.68 10.80
C SER A 22 -5.94 7.62 12.31
N PRO A 23 -5.97 6.43 12.94
CA PRO A 23 -5.75 5.10 12.37
C PRO A 23 -7.00 4.52 11.68
N LEU A 24 -6.81 3.84 10.55
CA LEU A 24 -7.88 3.20 9.78
C LEU A 24 -7.90 1.68 10.00
N LYS A 25 -9.09 1.14 10.26
CA LYS A 25 -9.35 -0.30 10.13
C LYS A 25 -9.19 -0.73 8.66
N ALA A 26 -8.63 -1.91 8.41
CA ALA A 26 -8.48 -2.44 7.07
C ALA A 26 -9.83 -2.59 6.34
N PRO A 27 -9.89 -2.37 5.01
CA PRO A 27 -11.07 -2.68 4.24
C PRO A 27 -11.43 -4.17 4.34
N LYS A 28 -12.71 -4.48 4.16
CA LYS A 28 -13.17 -5.87 4.13
C LYS A 28 -12.43 -6.65 3.04
N ASP A 29 -12.01 -7.86 3.36
CA ASP A 29 -11.34 -8.79 2.44
C ASP A 29 -10.02 -8.25 1.86
N LEU A 30 -9.38 -7.29 2.54
CA LEU A 30 -8.05 -6.80 2.16
C LEU A 30 -7.07 -7.98 2.09
N ARG A 31 -6.28 -8.02 1.01
CA ARG A 31 -5.22 -9.00 0.77
C ARG A 31 -3.90 -8.30 0.52
N VAL A 32 -2.90 -8.66 1.30
CA VAL A 32 -1.60 -8.01 1.30
C VAL A 32 -0.53 -9.08 1.12
N ALA A 33 0.46 -8.80 0.27
CA ALA A 33 1.66 -9.62 0.20
C ALA A 33 2.82 -8.89 0.86
N ILE A 34 3.52 -9.57 1.77
CA ILE A 34 4.76 -9.12 2.37
C ILE A 34 5.89 -9.88 1.68
N VAL A 35 6.85 -9.15 1.11
CA VAL A 35 8.05 -9.71 0.49
C VAL A 35 9.25 -9.31 1.33
N THR A 36 9.97 -10.26 1.91
CA THR A 36 11.13 -10.01 2.77
C THR A 36 12.43 -10.49 2.14
N THR A 37 13.55 -9.86 2.47
CA THR A 37 14.89 -10.35 2.10
C THR A 37 15.42 -11.36 3.13
N ASP A 38 16.31 -12.27 2.70
CA ASP A 38 17.08 -13.14 3.60
C ASP A 38 18.29 -12.42 4.25
N TRP A 39 18.67 -11.25 3.74
CA TRP A 39 19.74 -10.45 4.35
C TRP A 39 19.31 -9.82 5.67
N TYR A 40 20.20 -9.85 6.67
CA TYR A 40 19.96 -9.30 8.00
C TYR A 40 18.65 -9.80 8.62
N ASP A 41 18.40 -11.11 8.55
CA ASP A 41 17.22 -11.79 9.08
C ASP A 41 16.85 -11.37 10.52
N HIS A 42 17.83 -11.23 11.41
CA HIS A 42 17.65 -10.79 12.79
C HIS A 42 17.11 -9.35 12.92
N ILE A 43 17.14 -8.55 11.85
CA ILE A 43 16.51 -7.22 11.73
C ILE A 43 15.21 -7.33 10.92
N VAL A 44 15.24 -8.03 9.78
CA VAL A 44 14.13 -8.13 8.82
C VAL A 44 12.96 -8.94 9.35
N ASP A 45 13.20 -10.08 10.00
CA ASP A 45 12.14 -10.93 10.53
C ASP A 45 11.33 -10.21 11.64
N PRO A 46 11.94 -9.49 12.62
CA PRO A 46 11.18 -8.66 13.56
C PRO A 46 10.35 -7.55 12.91
N LEU A 47 10.83 -6.94 11.82
CA LEU A 47 10.07 -5.93 11.07
C LEU A 47 8.87 -6.57 10.37
N SER A 48 9.08 -7.70 9.70
CA SER A 48 8.02 -8.47 9.03
C SER A 48 6.97 -8.97 10.02
N ASP A 49 7.40 -9.46 11.18
CA ASP A 49 6.50 -9.91 12.24
C ASP A 49 5.67 -8.78 12.82
N ALA A 50 6.27 -7.61 13.06
CA ALA A 50 5.55 -6.42 13.50
C ALA A 50 4.54 -5.95 12.44
N CYS A 51 4.95 -5.97 11.16
CA CYS A 51 4.09 -5.63 10.03
C CYS A 51 2.87 -6.56 9.95
N ARG A 52 3.09 -7.89 10.00
CA ARG A 52 2.01 -8.89 9.99
C ARG A 52 1.06 -8.70 11.17
N LYS A 53 1.59 -8.59 12.39
CA LYS A 53 0.78 -8.38 13.61
C LYS A 53 -0.05 -7.11 13.52
N GLU A 54 0.49 -6.06 12.92
CA GLU A 54 -0.22 -4.80 12.75
C GLU A 54 -1.32 -4.90 11.68
N LEU A 55 -1.09 -5.60 10.57
CA LEU A 55 -2.15 -5.88 9.60
C LEU A 55 -3.31 -6.65 10.25
N GLU A 56 -2.99 -7.68 11.04
CA GLU A 56 -3.98 -8.47 11.77
C GLU A 56 -4.76 -7.64 12.80
N SER A 57 -4.07 -6.79 13.57
CA SER A 57 -4.72 -5.90 14.56
C SER A 57 -5.69 -4.90 13.91
N ASN A 58 -5.39 -4.49 12.67
CA ASN A 58 -6.24 -3.62 11.87
C ASN A 58 -7.36 -4.37 11.13
N GLY A 59 -7.46 -5.69 11.24
CA GLY A 59 -8.58 -6.49 10.74
C GLY A 59 -8.33 -7.26 9.44
N VAL A 60 -7.08 -7.35 8.99
CA VAL A 60 -6.70 -8.24 7.88
C VAL A 60 -6.65 -9.67 8.38
N SER A 61 -7.37 -10.58 7.72
CA SER A 61 -7.29 -12.02 8.04
C SER A 61 -5.89 -12.56 7.74
N ALA A 62 -5.34 -13.40 8.60
CA ALA A 62 -4.05 -14.06 8.38
C ALA A 62 -4.00 -14.84 7.06
N ALA A 63 -5.13 -15.43 6.63
CA ALA A 63 -5.24 -16.14 5.35
C ALA A 63 -5.15 -15.22 4.11
N ASN A 64 -5.29 -13.91 4.31
CA ASN A 64 -5.15 -12.88 3.28
C ASN A 64 -3.78 -12.18 3.32
N ILE A 65 -2.85 -12.66 4.16
CA ILE A 65 -1.49 -12.14 4.23
C ILE A 65 -0.54 -13.19 3.66
N ASP A 66 0.00 -12.94 2.47
CA ASP A 66 1.06 -13.76 1.92
C ASP A 66 2.42 -13.28 2.47
N LEU A 67 3.31 -14.22 2.82
CA LEU A 67 4.70 -13.91 3.18
C LEU A 67 5.63 -14.67 2.23
N ILE A 68 6.50 -13.92 1.54
CA ILE A 68 7.40 -14.45 0.51
C ILE A 68 8.82 -13.96 0.80
N LYS A 69 9.80 -14.86 0.76
CA LYS A 69 11.22 -14.53 0.93
C LYS A 69 11.94 -14.44 -0.42
N VAL A 70 12.88 -13.50 -0.52
CA VAL A 70 13.79 -13.32 -1.66
C VAL A 70 15.24 -13.26 -1.15
N PRO A 71 16.24 -13.65 -1.96
CA PRO A 71 17.62 -13.78 -1.48
C PRO A 71 18.25 -12.44 -1.06
N GLY A 72 17.87 -11.31 -1.69
CA GLY A 72 18.45 -10.00 -1.41
C GLY A 72 17.53 -8.84 -1.79
N ALA A 73 17.97 -7.62 -1.46
CA ALA A 73 17.18 -6.41 -1.68
C ALA A 73 16.90 -6.13 -3.17
N TYR A 74 17.85 -6.47 -4.04
CA TYR A 74 17.74 -6.22 -5.48
C TYR A 74 16.61 -7.02 -6.14
N GLU A 75 16.20 -8.15 -5.53
CA GLU A 75 15.10 -8.98 -6.00
C GLU A 75 13.71 -8.51 -5.53
N LEU A 76 13.63 -7.56 -4.59
CA LEU A 76 12.35 -7.04 -4.08
C LEU A 76 11.44 -6.47 -5.18
N PRO A 77 11.91 -5.61 -6.11
CA PRO A 77 11.08 -5.12 -7.20
C PRO A 77 10.61 -6.23 -8.14
N PHE A 78 11.45 -7.23 -8.40
CA PHE A 78 11.09 -8.37 -9.24
C PHE A 78 9.94 -9.17 -8.63
N ALA A 79 10.07 -9.56 -7.36
CA ALA A 79 9.03 -10.32 -6.66
C ALA A 79 7.73 -9.54 -6.54
N ALA A 80 7.80 -8.24 -6.21
CA ALA A 80 6.63 -7.36 -6.17
C ALA A 80 5.92 -7.28 -7.53
N SER A 81 6.67 -7.07 -8.63
CA SER A 81 6.11 -7.05 -9.99
C SER A 81 5.39 -8.36 -10.30
N ARG A 82 6.03 -9.49 -10.00
CA ARG A 82 5.49 -10.81 -10.30
C ARG A 82 4.21 -11.11 -9.52
N LEU A 83 4.13 -10.67 -8.27
CA LEU A 83 2.91 -10.80 -7.46
C LEU A 83 1.76 -9.96 -8.02
N ILE A 84 2.06 -8.72 -8.42
CA ILE A 84 1.06 -7.83 -9.01
C ILE A 84 0.51 -8.41 -10.32
N GLU A 85 1.39 -8.95 -11.17
CA GLU A 85 1.00 -9.56 -12.44
C GLU A 85 0.14 -10.82 -12.24
N THR A 86 0.57 -11.70 -11.34
CA THR A 86 -0.08 -13.02 -11.15
C THR A 86 -1.34 -12.97 -10.29
N ARG A 87 -1.51 -11.94 -9.45
CA ARG A 87 -2.63 -11.80 -8.52
C ARG A 87 -3.43 -10.51 -8.71
N ARG A 88 -3.42 -9.95 -9.92
CA ARG A 88 -3.94 -8.62 -10.27
C ARG A 88 -5.28 -8.23 -9.64
N ASP A 89 -6.23 -9.15 -9.61
CA ASP A 89 -7.62 -8.89 -9.16
C ASP A 89 -7.86 -9.18 -7.67
N SER A 90 -6.94 -9.90 -7.02
CA SER A 90 -7.09 -10.30 -5.61
C SER A 90 -6.09 -9.62 -4.68
N LEU A 91 -4.99 -9.08 -5.20
CA LEU A 91 -3.95 -8.45 -4.39
C LEU A 91 -4.20 -6.95 -4.25
N HIS A 92 -4.34 -6.47 -3.02
CA HIS A 92 -4.73 -5.10 -2.72
C HIS A 92 -3.53 -4.18 -2.49
N ALA A 93 -2.49 -4.67 -1.82
CA ALA A 93 -1.24 -3.97 -1.58
C ALA A 93 -0.06 -4.97 -1.49
N VAL A 94 1.15 -4.48 -1.74
CA VAL A 94 2.41 -5.21 -1.49
C VAL A 94 3.26 -4.39 -0.51
N ILE A 95 3.94 -5.07 0.40
CA ILE A 95 4.93 -4.45 1.30
C ILE A 95 6.24 -5.17 1.04
N VAL A 96 7.25 -4.46 0.54
CA VAL A 96 8.61 -5.01 0.44
C VAL A 96 9.38 -4.63 1.67
N ILE A 97 10.07 -5.57 2.30
CA ILE A 97 10.84 -5.36 3.53
C ILE A 97 12.26 -5.87 3.32
N GLY A 98 13.24 -5.03 3.61
CA GLY A 98 14.63 -5.43 3.56
C GLY A 98 15.50 -4.52 4.41
N CYS A 99 16.76 -4.91 4.56
CA CYS A 99 17.77 -4.10 5.22
C CYS A 99 19.05 -4.06 4.40
N MET A 100 19.61 -2.87 4.29
CA MET A 100 20.92 -2.61 3.72
C MET A 100 21.69 -1.76 4.71
N VAL A 101 22.88 -2.24 5.05
CA VAL A 101 23.85 -1.54 5.87
C VAL A 101 25.03 -1.12 5.00
N LYS A 102 25.51 0.11 5.17
CA LYS A 102 26.62 0.64 4.40
C LYS A 102 27.90 -0.18 4.65
N GLY A 103 28.41 -0.77 3.57
CA GLY A 103 29.67 -1.52 3.57
C GLY A 103 30.83 -0.71 3.02
N VAL A 104 31.88 -1.42 2.58
CA VAL A 104 33.10 -0.82 2.01
C VAL A 104 32.99 -0.53 0.50
N THR A 105 32.01 -1.13 -0.19
CA THR A 105 31.80 -0.95 -1.62
C THR A 105 30.57 -0.10 -1.90
N MET A 106 30.49 0.43 -3.13
CA MET A 106 29.34 1.20 -3.63
C MET A 106 28.06 0.35 -3.83
N ALA A 107 28.10 -0.95 -3.52
CA ALA A 107 26.94 -1.81 -3.66
C ALA A 107 25.76 -1.31 -2.83
N TYR A 108 26.03 -0.70 -1.66
CA TYR A 108 25.00 -0.08 -0.83
C TYR A 108 24.22 1.00 -1.59
N GLU A 109 24.92 1.99 -2.14
CA GLU A 109 24.32 3.11 -2.84
C GLU A 109 23.59 2.66 -4.11
N PHE A 110 24.24 1.88 -4.99
CA PHE A 110 23.65 1.50 -6.27
C PHE A 110 22.45 0.56 -6.13
N VAL A 111 22.50 -0.41 -5.21
CA VAL A 111 21.39 -1.36 -5.02
C VAL A 111 20.23 -0.66 -4.32
N SER A 112 20.47 0.13 -3.28
CA SER A 112 19.38 0.83 -2.58
C SER A 112 18.64 1.81 -3.48
N GLU A 113 19.36 2.57 -4.31
CA GLU A 113 18.77 3.47 -5.31
C GLU A 113 17.97 2.70 -6.36
N ALA A 114 18.56 1.65 -6.95
CA ALA A 114 17.88 0.83 -7.95
C ALA A 114 16.58 0.20 -7.42
N VAL A 115 16.59 -0.28 -6.18
CA VAL A 115 15.39 -0.84 -5.53
C VAL A 115 14.34 0.23 -5.30
N ALA A 116 14.71 1.38 -4.73
CA ALA A 116 13.77 2.49 -4.51
C ALA A 116 13.12 2.96 -5.83
N MET A 117 13.92 3.12 -6.89
CA MET A 117 13.43 3.47 -8.23
C MET A 117 12.54 2.37 -8.83
N GLY A 118 12.90 1.10 -8.63
CA GLY A 118 12.12 -0.04 -9.08
C GLY A 118 10.72 -0.06 -8.46
N ILE A 119 10.64 0.13 -7.13
CA ILE A 119 9.37 0.21 -6.41
C ILE A 119 8.56 1.45 -6.81
N MET A 120 9.20 2.61 -6.95
CA MET A 120 8.55 3.83 -7.48
C MET A 120 7.92 3.57 -8.85
N LYS A 121 8.66 2.94 -9.76
CA LYS A 121 8.17 2.61 -11.10
C LYS A 121 6.97 1.66 -11.06
N LEU A 122 6.94 0.70 -10.15
CA LEU A 122 5.76 -0.17 -9.94
C LEU A 122 4.55 0.63 -9.46
N ASN A 123 4.73 1.54 -8.50
CA ASN A 123 3.66 2.40 -8.01
C ASN A 123 3.07 3.31 -9.10
N VAL A 124 3.88 3.77 -10.06
CA VAL A 124 3.42 4.59 -11.18
C VAL A 124 2.76 3.76 -12.28
N LYS A 125 3.26 2.55 -12.55
CA LYS A 125 2.81 1.73 -13.69
C LYS A 125 1.66 0.79 -13.38
N THR A 126 1.45 0.46 -12.11
CA THR A 126 0.49 -0.55 -11.69
C THR A 126 -0.56 0.06 -10.78
N ASN A 127 -1.71 -0.62 -10.65
CA ASN A 127 -2.78 -0.16 -9.78
C ASN A 127 -2.71 -0.75 -8.36
N THR A 128 -1.68 -1.55 -8.07
CA THR A 128 -1.48 -2.14 -6.75
C THR A 128 -0.34 -1.41 -6.06
N PRO A 129 -0.60 -0.66 -4.98
CA PRO A 129 0.45 0.06 -4.27
C PRO A 129 1.48 -0.90 -3.67
N VAL A 130 2.74 -0.50 -3.73
CA VAL A 130 3.89 -1.18 -3.17
C VAL A 130 4.56 -0.27 -2.14
N VAL A 131 4.47 -0.65 -0.88
CA VAL A 131 5.12 0.05 0.23
C VAL A 131 6.60 -0.31 0.27
N LEU A 132 7.47 0.71 0.24
CA LEU A 132 8.92 0.56 0.33
C LEU A 132 9.36 0.48 1.81
N GLY A 133 9.53 -0.73 2.33
CA GLY A 133 10.10 -1.02 3.65
C GLY A 133 11.57 -1.42 3.60
N LEU A 134 12.39 -0.73 2.81
CA LEU A 134 13.84 -0.97 2.75
C LEU A 134 14.56 -0.05 3.73
N LEU A 135 15.14 -0.60 4.79
CA LEU A 135 16.05 0.15 5.65
C LEU A 135 17.38 0.36 4.94
N THR A 136 17.79 1.61 4.81
CA THR A 136 19.10 2.00 4.28
C THR A 136 19.86 2.73 5.39
N CYS A 137 20.71 2.01 6.10
CA CYS A 137 21.35 2.50 7.32
C CYS A 137 22.89 2.58 7.19
N PRO A 138 23.55 3.55 7.81
CA PRO A 138 25.00 3.63 7.86
C PRO A 138 25.63 2.55 8.77
N SER A 139 24.88 1.99 9.73
CA SER A 139 25.34 0.88 10.56
C SER A 139 24.20 -0.07 10.96
N GLU A 140 24.56 -1.30 11.34
CA GLU A 140 23.63 -2.33 11.81
C GLU A 140 22.94 -1.94 13.12
N GLU A 141 23.61 -1.16 13.98
CA GLU A 141 23.02 -0.63 15.21
C GLU A 141 21.82 0.28 14.93
N GLU A 142 21.92 1.12 13.88
CA GLU A 142 20.79 1.98 13.47
C GLU A 142 19.64 1.15 12.90
N ALA A 143 19.95 0.17 12.05
CA ALA A 143 18.96 -0.74 11.50
C ALA A 143 18.24 -1.53 12.60
N THR A 144 18.99 -1.99 13.60
CA THR A 144 18.45 -2.68 14.79
C THR A 144 17.53 -1.77 15.60
N ARG A 145 17.83 -0.47 15.72
CA ARG A 145 16.92 0.49 16.38
C ARG A 145 15.59 0.58 15.62
N CYS A 146 15.60 0.64 14.29
CA CYS A 146 14.38 0.68 13.47
C CYS A 146 13.50 -0.58 13.61
N ALA A 147 14.12 -1.75 13.79
CA ALA A 147 13.42 -3.02 14.03
C ALA A 147 12.92 -3.21 15.48
N LYS A 148 13.39 -2.39 16.42
CA LYS A 148 12.92 -2.38 17.81
C LYS A 148 11.86 -1.29 18.00
N LYS A 149 11.05 -1.39 19.06
CA LYS A 149 10.16 -0.30 19.51
C LYS A 149 10.93 0.90 20.11
N THR A 150 12.22 1.02 19.82
CA THR A 150 13.11 2.11 20.22
C THR A 150 13.53 2.96 19.02
N GLY A 151 13.16 2.58 17.79
CA GLY A 151 13.29 3.43 16.61
C GLY A 151 12.31 4.59 16.69
N THR A 152 12.53 5.66 15.92
CA THR A 152 11.61 6.80 15.87
C THR A 152 10.97 6.92 14.50
N CYS A 153 9.64 6.90 14.43
CA CYS A 153 8.86 7.26 13.24
C CYS A 153 7.97 8.44 13.61
N ASN A 154 8.08 9.55 12.87
CA ASN A 154 7.39 10.81 13.19
C ASN A 154 7.57 11.28 14.66
N GLY A 155 8.78 11.09 15.20
CA GLY A 155 9.14 11.51 16.57
C GLY A 155 8.59 10.60 17.69
N LYS A 156 7.94 9.48 17.37
CA LYS A 156 7.44 8.50 18.35
C LYS A 156 8.20 7.19 18.25
N ALA A 157 8.31 6.50 19.37
CA ALA A 157 8.97 5.21 19.44
C ALA A 157 8.15 4.13 18.71
N CYS A 158 8.67 3.56 17.62
CA CYS A 158 7.98 2.54 16.82
C CYS A 158 8.96 1.63 16.08
N ASN A 159 8.50 0.39 15.88
CA ASN A 159 9.07 -0.52 14.91
C ASN A 159 8.55 -0.09 13.53
N HIS A 160 9.45 0.07 12.55
CA HIS A 160 9.07 0.60 11.22
C HIS A 160 8.12 -0.31 10.45
N GLY A 161 8.12 -1.62 10.73
CA GLY A 161 7.17 -2.59 10.17
C GLY A 161 5.71 -2.26 10.48
N THR A 162 5.44 -1.71 11.66
CA THR A 162 4.10 -1.22 12.06
C THR A 162 3.65 -0.08 11.15
N GLU A 163 4.51 0.91 10.90
CA GLU A 163 4.18 2.05 10.04
C GLU A 163 3.98 1.64 8.57
N TRP A 164 4.74 0.66 8.09
CA TRP A 164 4.56 0.12 6.74
C TRP A 164 3.22 -0.60 6.59
N ALA A 165 2.77 -1.32 7.63
CA ALA A 165 1.43 -1.92 7.64
C ALA A 165 0.33 -0.84 7.60
N HIS A 166 0.46 0.24 8.38
CA HIS A 166 -0.47 1.37 8.37
C HIS A 166 -0.54 2.00 6.98
N SER A 167 0.64 2.27 6.40
CA SER A 167 0.76 2.82 5.05
C SER A 167 0.08 1.93 4.00
N ALA A 168 0.23 0.61 4.10
CA ALA A 168 -0.41 -0.33 3.19
C ALA A 168 -1.94 -0.30 3.31
N VAL A 169 -2.47 -0.23 4.52
CA VAL A 169 -3.92 -0.11 4.78
C VAL A 169 -4.46 1.22 4.22
N GLU A 170 -3.78 2.33 4.46
CA GLU A 170 -4.16 3.64 3.94
C GLU A 170 -4.15 3.68 2.40
N LEU A 171 -3.08 3.19 1.78
CA LEU A 171 -2.98 3.11 0.33
C LEU A 171 -4.04 2.19 -0.28
N ALA A 172 -4.43 1.11 0.41
CA ALA A 172 -5.53 0.27 -0.03
C ALA A 172 -6.88 1.02 -0.01
N HIS A 173 -7.13 1.85 1.00
CA HIS A 173 -8.32 2.72 1.02
C HIS A 173 -8.30 3.74 -0.10
N ILE A 174 -7.15 4.40 -0.34
CA ILE A 174 -6.99 5.35 -1.43
C ILE A 174 -7.29 4.65 -2.76
N ARG A 175 -6.69 3.48 -2.99
CA ARG A 175 -6.94 2.68 -4.19
C ARG A 175 -8.42 2.34 -4.35
N GLN A 176 -9.11 1.89 -3.30
CA GLN A 176 -10.55 1.57 -3.39
C GLN A 176 -11.41 2.81 -3.67
N LYS A 177 -11.15 3.92 -2.99
CA LYS A 177 -11.88 5.19 -3.20
C LYS A 177 -11.66 5.76 -4.60
N LEU A 178 -10.44 5.65 -5.13
CA LEU A 178 -10.10 6.12 -6.48
C LEU A 178 -10.51 5.11 -7.58
N ALA A 179 -10.66 3.83 -7.26
CA ALA A 179 -11.20 2.83 -8.19
C ALA A 179 -12.71 3.00 -8.43
N ALA A 180 -13.43 3.65 -7.49
CA ALA A 180 -14.86 3.92 -7.59
C ALA A 180 -15.17 5.04 -8.59
N LYS A 181 -15.06 4.73 -9.89
CA LYS A 181 -15.83 5.30 -11.01
C LYS A 181 -15.34 4.67 -12.31
N LYS A 182 -15.86 3.48 -12.63
CA LYS A 182 -15.93 3.03 -14.02
C LYS A 182 -17.40 2.94 -14.37
N CYS A 183 -17.85 3.77 -15.31
CA CYS A 183 -19.08 3.44 -15.99
C CYS A 183 -18.85 2.13 -16.74
N GLY A 184 -19.82 1.20 -16.74
CA GLY A 184 -19.65 -0.08 -17.45
C GLY A 184 -19.29 0.16 -18.92
N ASP A 185 -18.64 -0.80 -19.58
CA ASP A 185 -18.10 -0.65 -20.94
C ASP A 185 -19.15 -0.26 -22.01
N ASN A 186 -20.45 -0.39 -21.69
CA ASN A 186 -21.58 -0.02 -22.54
C ASN A 186 -22.29 1.29 -22.10
N CYS A 187 -21.65 2.06 -21.23
CA CYS A 187 -22.22 3.27 -20.67
C CYS A 187 -22.03 4.46 -21.62
N THR A 188 -23.13 5.01 -22.10
CA THR A 188 -23.16 6.13 -23.07
C THR A 188 -23.13 7.52 -22.41
N CYS A 189 -22.98 7.60 -21.08
CA CYS A 189 -22.88 8.90 -20.40
C CYS A 189 -21.54 9.57 -20.78
N THR A 190 -21.61 10.74 -21.42
CA THR A 190 -20.42 11.56 -21.72
C THR A 190 -19.86 12.26 -20.48
N ASN A 191 -20.60 12.29 -19.36
CA ASN A 191 -20.15 12.85 -18.10
C ASN A 191 -20.90 12.22 -16.92
N CYS A 192 -20.40 11.12 -16.35
CA CYS A 192 -21.11 10.40 -15.28
C CYS A 192 -21.01 11.10 -13.92
N THR A 193 -22.00 11.93 -13.66
CA THR A 193 -22.24 12.63 -12.39
C THR A 193 -23.47 12.10 -11.65
N CYS A 194 -24.17 11.08 -12.17
CA CYS A 194 -25.36 10.50 -11.56
C CYS A 194 -25.02 9.49 -10.45
N ASP A 195 -25.62 9.69 -9.27
CA ASP A 195 -25.64 8.74 -8.16
C ASP A 195 -27.09 8.52 -7.70
N PRO A 196 -27.62 7.27 -7.69
CA PRO A 196 -27.02 6.06 -8.27
C PRO A 196 -27.11 6.05 -9.80
N CYS A 197 -26.09 5.51 -10.48
CA CYS A 197 -26.16 5.27 -11.93
C CYS A 197 -27.22 4.21 -12.22
N THR A 198 -28.40 4.68 -12.60
CA THR A 198 -29.54 3.85 -13.06
C THR A 198 -29.37 3.36 -14.49
N CYS A 199 -28.18 3.53 -15.06
CA CYS A 199 -27.84 3.34 -16.47
C CYS A 199 -27.94 1.86 -16.95
N ASN A 200 -28.20 0.92 -16.02
CA ASN A 200 -28.46 -0.49 -16.32
C ASN A 200 -29.89 -0.93 -15.98
N LYS A 201 -30.85 -0.01 -15.84
CA LYS A 201 -32.28 -0.34 -15.74
C LYS A 201 -32.94 -0.26 -17.12
N SER A 202 -32.58 -1.20 -17.99
CA SER A 202 -33.41 -1.54 -19.14
C SER A 202 -33.29 -3.03 -19.45
N SER A 203 -33.95 -3.84 -18.64
CA SER A 203 -34.85 -4.95 -19.02
C SER A 203 -35.56 -5.43 -17.76
#